data_AF-A0A1H5XAZ4-F1
#
_entry.id   AF-A0A1H5XAZ4-F1
#
_cell.length_a   1.000
_cell.length_b   1.000
_cell.length_c   1.000
_cell.angle_alpha   90.00
_cell.angle_beta   90.00
_cell.angle_gamma   90.00
#
_symmetry.space_group_name_H-M   'P 1'
#
loop_
_entity.id
_entity.type
_entity.pdbx_description
1 polymer ?
#
loop_
_entity_poly.entity_id
_entity_poly.type
_entity_poly.pdbx_seq_one_letter_code
_entity_poly.pdbx_strand_id
1 'polypeptide(L)' 'MIFHNPAGAPELACDQCGCRWFDRISGACYECGTSVPAAAVAEFERALEAFAATRAAVRQHTAHD' A
#
# COMPACT_ATOMS: atom_id res chain seq x y z
N MET A 1 -6.51 -6.26 -1.81
CA MET A 1 -6.06 -6.57 -0.42
C MET A 1 -4.77 -5.84 -0.11
N ILE A 2 -4.50 -5.57 1.18
CA ILE A 2 -3.26 -4.94 1.65
C ILE A 2 -2.40 -5.97 2.40
N PHE A 3 -1.12 -6.03 2.05
CA PHE A 3 -0.09 -6.79 2.76
C PHE A 3 0.89 -5.85 3.44
N HIS A 4 1.63 -6.33 4.44
CA HIS A 4 2.73 -5.57 5.03
C HIS A 4 4.05 -6.28 4.74
N ASN A 5 5.02 -5.55 4.22
CA ASN A 5 6.36 -6.10 3.99
C ASN A 5 7.13 -6.22 5.32
N PRO A 6 8.33 -6.84 5.34
CA PRO A 6 9.10 -7.02 6.57
C PRO A 6 9.47 -5.72 7.30
N ALA A 7 9.49 -4.58 6.59
CA ALA A 7 9.70 -3.26 7.19
C ALA A 7 8.40 -2.63 7.72
N GLY A 8 7.28 -3.35 7.65
CA GLY A 8 5.95 -2.91 8.06
C GLY A 8 5.25 -1.98 7.06
N ALA A 9 5.82 -1.76 5.87
CA ALA A 9 5.19 -0.88 4.89
C ALA A 9 4.01 -1.60 4.22
N PRO A 10 2.84 -0.94 4.06
CA PRO A 10 1.71 -1.53 3.36
C PRO A 10 2.02 -1.64 1.86
N GLU A 11 1.49 -2.69 1.24
CA GLU A 11 1.58 -2.98 -0.19
C GLU A 11 0.21 -3.43 -0.70
N LEU A 12 -0.29 -2.80 -1.76
CA LEU A 12 -1.53 -3.17 -2.41
C LEU A 12 -1.31 -4.39 -3.33
N ALA A 13 -2.24 -5.33 -3.30
CA ALA A 13 -2.27 -6.50 -4.19
C ALA A 13 -3.69 -6.78 -4.70
N CYS A 14 -3.76 -7.33 -5.90
CA CYS A 14 -5.02 -7.74 -6.54
C CYS A 14 -5.69 -8.87 -5.73
N ASP A 15 -6.99 -8.75 -5.47
CA ASP A 15 -7.77 -9.76 -4.74
C ASP A 15 -8.01 -11.05 -5.53
N GLN A 16 -7.77 -11.04 -6.85
CA GLN A 16 -8.00 -12.20 -7.71
C GLN A 16 -6.74 -13.04 -7.92
N CYS A 17 -5.61 -12.42 -8.24
CA CYS A 17 -4.37 -13.15 -8.53
C CYS A 17 -3.22 -12.87 -7.56
N GLY A 18 -3.37 -11.93 -6.61
CA GLY A 18 -2.30 -11.56 -5.67
C GLY A 18 -1.16 -10.72 -6.27
N CYS A 19 -1.22 -10.40 -7.57
CA CYS A 19 -0.25 -9.53 -8.22
C CYS A 19 -0.20 -8.13 -7.58
N ARG A 20 1.00 -7.56 -7.48
CA ARG A 20 1.24 -6.22 -6.92
C ARG A 20 1.50 -5.16 -7.99
N TRP A 21 1.34 -5.53 -9.25
CA TRP A 21 1.58 -4.66 -10.40
C TRP A 21 0.24 -4.19 -10.97
N PHE A 22 0.04 -2.87 -11.01
CA PHE A 22 -1.17 -2.24 -11.50
C PHE A 22 -0.87 -1.32 -12.67
N ASP A 23 -1.69 -1.43 -13.71
CA ASP A 23 -1.69 -0.46 -14.80
C ASP A 23 -2.41 0.81 -14.35
N ARG A 24 -1.68 1.92 -14.36
CA ARG A 24 -2.17 3.25 -13.96
C ARG A 24 -3.02 3.93 -15.03
N ILE A 25 -2.99 3.43 -16.28
CA ILE A 25 -3.80 3.96 -17.37
C ILE A 25 -5.21 3.34 -17.31
N SER A 26 -5.31 2.02 -17.22
CA SER A 26 -6.59 1.31 -17.16
C SER A 26 -7.18 1.16 -15.77
N GLY A 27 -6.41 1.40 -14.70
CA GLY A 27 -6.86 1.20 -13.34
C GLY A 27 -7.14 -0.26 -13.03
N ALA A 28 -6.33 -1.18 -13.57
CA ALA A 28 -6.52 -2.61 -13.46
C ALA A 28 -5.24 -3.34 -13.06
N CYS A 29 -5.40 -4.57 -12.54
CA CYS A 29 -4.30 -5.49 -12.34
C CYS A 29 -3.62 -5.77 -13.69
N TYR A 30 -2.30 -5.61 -13.73
CA TYR A 30 -1.52 -5.83 -14.95
C TYR A 30 -1.57 -7.29 -15.42
N GLU A 31 -1.64 -8.24 -14.49
CA GLU A 31 -1.60 -9.67 -14.81
C GLU A 31 -2.96 -10.22 -15.26
N CYS A 32 -4.02 -9.98 -14.48
CA CYS A 32 -5.33 -10.59 -14.73
C CYS A 32 -6.38 -9.62 -15.29
N GLY A 33 -6.05 -8.34 -15.46
CA GLY A 33 -6.97 -7.33 -15.99
C GLY A 33 -8.12 -6.94 -15.06
N THR A 34 -8.19 -7.48 -13.85
CA THR A 34 -9.25 -7.13 -12.89
C THR A 34 -9.13 -5.66 -12.48
N SER A 35 -10.22 -4.91 -12.61
CA SER A 35 -10.27 -3.50 -12.19
C SER A 35 -9.93 -3.36 -10.71
N VAL A 36 -9.13 -2.35 -10.38
CA VAL A 36 -8.80 -2.01 -8.99
C VAL A 36 -9.94 -1.18 -8.42
N PRO A 37 -10.64 -1.65 -7.36
CA PRO A 37 -11.72 -0.87 -6.77
C PRO A 37 -11.17 0.41 -6.13
N ALA A 38 -11.87 1.54 -6.32
CA ALA A 38 -11.49 2.81 -5.68
C ALA A 38 -11.39 2.70 -4.15
N ALA A 39 -12.23 1.87 -3.54
CA ALA A 39 -12.19 1.59 -2.10
C ALA A 39 -10.86 0.94 -1.67
N ALA A 40 -10.29 0.06 -2.49
CA ALA A 40 -9.00 -0.59 -2.21
C ALA A 40 -7.84 0.41 -2.31
N VAL A 41 -7.90 1.35 -3.27
CA VAL A 41 -6.94 2.46 -3.37
C VAL A 41 -7.04 3.36 -2.15
N ALA A 42 -8.24 3.77 -1.76
CA ALA A 42 -8.45 4.62 -0.58
C ALA A 42 -8.00 3.95 0.72
N GLU A 43 -8.18 2.63 0.86
CA GLU A 43 -7.65 1.88 2.00
C GLU A 43 -6.12 1.84 2.02
N PHE A 44 -5.51 1.64 0.85
CA PHE A 44 -4.07 1.65 0.71
C PHE A 44 -3.45 3.02 1.04
N GLU A 45 -4.08 4.11 0.60
CA GLU A 45 -3.67 5.48 0.94
C GLU A 45 -3.72 5.73 2.45
N ARG A 46 -4.81 5.33 3.13
CA ARG A 46 -4.90 5.42 4.60
C ARG A 46 -3.81 4.62 5.31
N ALA A 47 -3.49 3.44 4.80
CA ALA A 47 -2.41 2.61 5.37
C ALA A 47 -1.03 3.28 5.18
N LEU A 48 -0.78 3.89 4.01
CA LEU A 48 0.46 4.63 3.75
C LEU A 48 0.63 5.82 4.70
N GLU A 49 -0.45 6.57 4.95
CA GLU A 49 -0.45 7.68 5.90
C GLU A 49 -0.11 7.21 7.32
N ALA A 50 -0.74 6.13 7.79
CA ALA A 50 -0.48 5.56 9.12
C ALA A 50 0.98 5.08 9.26
N PHE A 51 1.52 4.43 8.23
CA PHE A 51 2.91 3.99 8.21
C PHE A 51 3.88 5.18 8.23
N ALA A 52 3.61 6.23 7.45
CA ALA A 52 4.41 7.44 7.41
C ALA A 52 4.43 8.16 8.76
N ALA A 53 3.27 8.31 9.41
CA ALA A 53 3.16 8.90 10.75
C ALA A 53 3.99 8.14 11.79
N THR A 54 3.93 6.80 11.77
CA THR A 54 4.72 5.95 12.67
C THR A 54 6.22 6.13 12.46
N ARG A 55 6.69 6.18 11.20
CA ARG A 55 8.11 6.39 10.90
C ARG A 55 8.60 7.78 11.30
N ALA A 56 7.77 8.81 11.14
CA ALA A 56 8.10 10.15 11.58
C ALA A 56 8.32 10.20 13.10
N ALA A 57 7.42 9.56 13.89
CA ALA A 57 7.54 9.49 15.34
C ALA A 57 8.80 8.74 15.81
N VAL A 58 9.15 7.61 15.16
CA VAL A 58 10.37 6.85 15.46
C VAL A 58 11.63 7.68 15.18
N ARG A 59 11.68 8.38 14.05
CA ARG A 59 12.82 9.26 13.69
C ARG A 59 12.99 10.42 14.67
N GLN A 60 11.90 10.96 15.19
CA GLN A 60 11.94 12.08 16.15
C GLN A 60 12.46 11.65 17.52
N HIS A 61 12.10 10.45 17.99
CA HIS A 61 12.65 9.88 19.21
C HIS A 61 14.16 9.61 19.11
N THR A 62 14.59 8.96 18.02
CA THR A 62 16.02 8.63 17.82
C THR A 62 16.93 9.83 17.56
N ALA A 63 16.37 11.02 17.28
CA ALA A 63 17.14 12.25 17.08
C ALA A 63 17.31 13.09 18.36
N HIS A 64 16.65 12.72 19.46
CA HIS A 64 16.73 13.40 20.76
C HIS A 64 17.53 12.62 21.83
N ASP A 65 18.01 11.42 21.48
CA ASP A 65 18.97 10.61 22.25
C ASP A 65 20.39 10.76 21.67
#